data_AF-A0A8T3Y026-F1
#
_entry.id   AF-A0A8T3Y026-F1
#
_cell.length_a   1.000
_cell.length_b   1.000
_cell.length_c   1.000
_cell.angle_alpha   90.00
_cell.angle_beta   90.00
_cell.angle_gamma   90.00
#
_symmetry.space_group_name_H-M   'P 1'
#
loop_
_entity.id
_entity.type
_entity.pdbx_description
1 polymer ?
#
loop_
_entity_poly.entity_id
_entity_poly.type
_entity_poly.pdbx_seq_one_letter_code
_entity_poly.pdbx_strand_id
1 'polypeptide(L)'
;MSNTKNNKNQEDKKIGESAVIARAIGNSLPMSLKYAVNITKEVRGKNVQQARRILEDSIKMSKPIKFHRDVNGVGHKRGMGPGRYAPKTCENILSVLNSAVANAEHKGLSTKNLFVKSIVPSKGPTIPRYGRGGHAKRTNLTITIGEVGEAKR
;
A
#
# COMPACT_ATOMS: atom_id res chain seq x y z
N MET A 1 4.73 34.05 -22.02
CA MET A 1 4.07 32.72 -22.13
C MET A 1 5.17 31.70 -22.38
N SER A 2 5.55 30.72 -21.55
CA SER A 2 5.06 30.17 -20.30
C SER A 2 6.23 29.33 -19.72
N ASN A 3 6.91 29.83 -18.68
CA ASN A 3 7.97 29.09 -17.97
C ASN A 3 7.30 28.17 -16.94
N THR A 4 6.99 26.93 -17.32
CA THR A 4 6.21 26.00 -16.48
C THR A 4 6.87 24.62 -16.32
N LYS A 5 8.20 24.52 -16.34
CA LYS A 5 8.89 23.25 -16.09
C LYS A 5 10.19 23.46 -15.32
N ASN A 6 10.12 23.21 -14.02
CA ASN A 6 11.15 22.54 -13.18
C ASN A 6 11.10 22.88 -11.68
N ASN A 7 9.91 23.11 -11.11
CA ASN A 7 9.66 23.04 -9.67
C ASN A 7 9.17 21.64 -9.26
N LYS A 8 9.96 20.59 -9.55
CA LYS A 8 9.64 19.21 -9.11
C LYS A 8 10.64 18.58 -8.15
N ASN A 9 11.74 19.27 -7.83
CA ASN A 9 12.83 18.71 -7.03
C ASN A 9 13.08 19.48 -5.72
N GLN A 10 12.07 20.18 -5.19
CA GLN A 10 12.12 20.86 -3.88
C GLN A 10 11.21 20.21 -2.80
N GLU A 11 10.50 19.13 -3.11
CA GLU A 11 9.60 18.43 -2.16
C GLU A 11 10.18 17.11 -1.60
N ASP A 12 11.47 16.87 -1.73
CA ASP A 12 12.15 15.85 -0.94
C ASP A 12 12.35 16.39 0.50
N LYS A 13 11.22 16.49 1.23
CA LYS A 13 11.19 16.81 2.65
C LYS A 13 12.12 15.85 3.38
N LYS A 14 13.21 16.40 3.95
CA LYS A 14 14.16 15.73 4.83
C LYS A 14 13.40 14.81 5.80
N ILE A 15 13.54 13.51 5.60
CA ILE A 15 13.08 12.49 6.52
C ILE A 15 14.04 12.56 7.71
N GLY A 16 13.67 13.28 8.77
CA GLY A 16 14.43 13.28 10.01
C GLY A 16 14.64 11.85 10.51
N GLU A 17 15.90 11.50 10.79
CA GLU A 17 16.34 10.18 11.25
C GLU A 17 15.73 9.74 12.60
N SER A 18 14.99 10.63 13.28
CA SER A 18 14.24 10.36 14.51
C SER A 18 12.76 10.79 14.45
N ALA A 19 12.12 10.74 13.27
CA ALA A 19 10.66 10.93 13.20
C ALA A 19 9.94 9.76 13.89
N VAL A 20 8.99 10.06 14.79
CA VAL A 20 8.14 9.04 15.43
C VAL A 20 7.39 8.28 14.33
N ILE A 21 7.62 6.96 14.26
CA ILE A 21 7.02 6.08 13.26
C ILE A 21 6.23 4.97 13.93
N ALA A 22 5.12 4.59 13.31
CA ALA A 22 4.38 3.38 13.66
C ALA A 22 4.63 2.31 12.62
N ARG A 23 4.83 1.06 13.06
CA ARG A 23 5.07 -0.07 12.17
C ARG A 23 4.07 -1.17 12.48
N ALA A 24 3.57 -1.83 11.44
CA ALA A 24 2.83 -3.08 11.54
C ALA A 24 3.37 -4.09 10.54
N ILE A 25 3.33 -5.36 10.92
CA ILE A 25 3.80 -6.47 10.10
C ILE A 25 2.68 -7.51 10.05
N GLY A 26 2.28 -7.88 8.84
CA GLY A 26 1.43 -9.04 8.58
C GLY A 26 2.27 -10.19 8.04
N ASN A 27 2.39 -11.27 8.80
CA ASN A 27 3.16 -12.45 8.41
C ASN A 27 2.27 -13.51 7.76
N SER A 28 2.77 -14.15 6.69
CA SER A 28 2.12 -15.28 6.00
C SER A 28 0.65 -15.02 5.59
N LEU A 29 0.37 -13.81 5.09
CA LEU A 29 -0.98 -13.45 4.66
C LEU A 29 -1.40 -14.30 3.45
N PRO A 30 -2.68 -14.76 3.39
CA PRO A 30 -3.21 -15.61 2.32
C PRO A 30 -3.48 -14.84 1.01
N MET A 31 -2.50 -14.08 0.53
CA MET A 31 -2.61 -13.22 -0.64
C MET A 31 -1.44 -13.39 -1.62
N SER A 32 -1.68 -12.99 -2.87
CA SER A 32 -0.71 -13.09 -3.96
C SER A 32 0.28 -11.92 -3.94
N LEU A 33 1.57 -12.23 -3.97
CA LEU A 33 2.63 -11.21 -4.02
C LEU A 33 2.50 -10.31 -5.26
N LYS A 34 2.15 -10.87 -6.43
CA LYS A 34 2.01 -10.11 -7.68
C LYS A 34 0.96 -9.00 -7.57
N TYR A 35 -0.17 -9.32 -6.93
CA TYR A 35 -1.22 -8.33 -6.69
C TYR A 35 -0.80 -7.33 -5.62
N ALA A 36 -0.20 -7.81 -4.52
CA ALA A 36 0.28 -6.94 -3.45
C ALA A 36 1.28 -5.89 -3.97
N VAL A 37 2.24 -6.26 -4.82
CA VAL A 37 3.22 -5.31 -5.39
C VAL A 37 2.56 -4.16 -6.15
N ASN A 38 1.52 -4.45 -6.95
CA ASN A 38 0.82 -3.41 -7.71
C ASN A 38 -0.03 -2.52 -6.79
N ILE A 39 -0.78 -3.11 -5.85
CA ILE A 39 -1.64 -2.38 -4.91
C ILE A 39 -0.81 -1.48 -3.99
N THR A 40 0.26 -2.02 -3.42
CA THR A 40 1.13 -1.28 -2.49
C THR A 40 1.82 -0.09 -3.17
N LYS A 41 2.11 -0.17 -4.47
CA LYS A 41 2.62 0.97 -5.24
C LYS A 41 1.60 2.09 -5.37
N GLU A 42 0.32 1.76 -5.51
CA GLU A 42 -0.74 2.77 -5.55
C GLU A 42 -1.04 3.38 -4.18
N VAL A 43 -0.84 2.63 -3.09
CA VAL A 43 -1.11 3.08 -1.71
C VAL A 43 0.06 3.90 -1.11
N ARG A 44 1.29 3.61 -1.51
CA ARG A 44 2.50 4.26 -0.97
C ARG A 44 2.45 5.79 -1.14
N GLY A 45 2.81 6.52 -0.08
CA GLY A 45 2.88 7.98 -0.09
C GLY A 45 1.54 8.69 0.06
N LYS A 46 0.43 7.96 0.16
CA LYS A 46 -0.90 8.54 0.38
C LYS A 46 -1.18 8.74 1.86
N ASN A 47 -2.11 9.66 2.13
CA ASN A 47 -2.69 9.80 3.45
C ASN A 47 -3.46 8.50 3.81
N VAL A 48 -3.46 8.10 5.08
CA VAL A 48 -4.11 6.87 5.56
C VAL A 48 -5.59 6.80 5.17
N GLN A 49 -6.34 7.90 5.26
CA GLN A 49 -7.76 7.91 4.88
C GLN A 49 -7.93 7.70 3.36
N GLN A 50 -7.06 8.29 2.55
CA GLN A 50 -7.07 8.07 1.10
C GLN A 50 -6.68 6.63 0.75
N ALA A 51 -5.68 6.08 1.44
CA ALA A 51 -5.25 4.69 1.30
C ALA A 51 -6.39 3.72 1.61
N ARG A 52 -7.10 3.92 2.73
CA ARG A 52 -8.29 3.16 3.09
C ARG A 52 -9.35 3.20 2.00
N ARG A 53 -9.68 4.40 1.51
CA ARG A 53 -10.68 4.57 0.46
C ARG A 53 -10.34 3.80 -0.82
N ILE A 54 -9.09 3.85 -1.27
CA ILE A 54 -8.65 3.10 -2.47
C ILE A 54 -8.82 1.59 -2.28
N LEU A 55 -8.46 1.08 -1.10
CA LEU A 55 -8.59 -0.34 -0.79
C LEU A 55 -10.07 -0.74 -0.75
N GLU A 56 -10.92 0.05 -0.08
CA GLU A 56 -12.36 -0.19 0.01
C GLU A 56 -13.07 -0.10 -1.36
N ASP A 57 -12.71 0.87 -2.20
CA ASP A 57 -13.28 1.02 -3.54
C ASP A 57 -12.96 -0.20 -4.43
N SER A 58 -11.76 -0.80 -4.26
CA SER A 58 -11.36 -2.02 -4.96
C SER A 58 -12.07 -3.26 -4.41
N ILE A 59 -12.30 -3.33 -3.10
CA ILE A 59 -13.10 -4.40 -2.46
C ILE A 59 -14.54 -4.36 -2.98
N LYS A 60 -15.15 -3.17 -3.04
CA LYS A 60 -16.49 -2.94 -3.57
C LYS A 60 -16.58 -3.01 -5.11
N MET A 61 -15.47 -3.29 -5.79
CA MET A 61 -15.35 -3.31 -7.25
C MET A 61 -15.76 -2.00 -7.96
N SER A 62 -15.77 -0.89 -7.23
CA SER A 62 -16.09 0.45 -7.76
C SER A 62 -14.93 1.00 -8.59
N LYS A 63 -13.70 0.95 -8.04
CA LYS A 63 -12.49 1.47 -8.69
C LYS A 63 -11.43 0.38 -8.88
N PRO A 64 -10.96 0.13 -10.11
CA PRO A 64 -9.90 -0.84 -10.35
C PRO A 64 -8.55 -0.27 -9.92
N ILE A 65 -7.63 -1.18 -9.57
CA ILE A 65 -6.25 -0.84 -9.23
C ILE A 65 -5.39 -0.98 -10.49
N LYS A 66 -4.50 -0.01 -10.71
CA LYS A 66 -3.62 -0.01 -11.87
C LYS A 66 -2.51 -1.05 -11.70
N PHE A 67 -2.29 -1.85 -12.74
CA PHE A 67 -1.21 -2.84 -12.73
C PHE A 67 -0.01 -2.28 -13.47
N HIS A 68 1.13 -2.20 -12.77
CA HIS A 68 2.39 -1.71 -13.32
C HIS A 68 3.33 -2.85 -13.72
N ARG A 69 3.22 -4.01 -13.06
CA ARG A 69 4.01 -5.22 -13.32
C ARG A 69 3.06 -6.39 -13.53
N ASP A 70 3.57 -7.45 -14.19
CA ASP A 70 2.79 -8.65 -14.53
C ASP A 70 1.51 -8.31 -15.33
N VAL A 71 1.66 -7.47 -16.36
CA VAL A 71 0.54 -6.94 -17.18
C VAL A 71 0.13 -7.87 -18.33
N ASN A 72 0.89 -8.93 -18.60
CA ASN A 72 0.59 -9.89 -19.66
C ASN A 72 -0.76 -10.57 -19.39
N GLY A 73 -1.72 -10.42 -20.31
CA GLY A 73 -3.08 -10.97 -20.17
C GLY A 73 -3.96 -10.21 -19.15
N VAL A 74 -3.62 -8.98 -18.79
CA VAL A 74 -4.48 -8.12 -17.97
C VAL A 74 -5.37 -7.28 -18.88
N GLY A 75 -6.70 -7.43 -18.73
CA GLY A 75 -7.67 -6.63 -19.47
C GLY A 75 -7.54 -5.13 -19.16
N HIS A 76 -7.75 -4.30 -20.17
CA HIS A 76 -7.74 -2.85 -20.02
C HIS A 76 -9.02 -2.36 -19.33
N LYS A 77 -8.87 -1.34 -18.49
CA LYS A 77 -9.94 -0.59 -17.85
C LYS A 77 -9.98 0.82 -18.41
N ARG A 78 -11.19 1.34 -18.61
CA ARG A 78 -11.45 2.67 -19.18
C ARG A 78 -10.68 3.74 -18.40
N GLY A 79 -9.88 4.53 -19.10
CA GLY A 79 -9.11 5.64 -18.54
C GLY A 79 -7.85 5.28 -17.73
N MET A 80 -7.52 3.99 -17.55
CA MET A 80 -6.40 3.57 -16.68
C MET A 80 -5.41 2.62 -17.38
N GLY A 81 -5.83 1.93 -18.44
CA GLY A 81 -5.05 0.87 -19.10
C GLY A 81 -5.17 -0.46 -18.33
N PRO A 82 -4.13 -1.28 -18.20
CA PRO A 82 -4.22 -2.57 -17.52
C PRO A 82 -4.56 -2.38 -16.03
N GLY A 83 -5.66 -2.99 -15.59
CA GLY A 83 -6.11 -2.90 -14.21
C GLY A 83 -7.01 -4.05 -13.80
N ARG A 84 -6.98 -4.41 -12.52
CA ARG A 84 -7.82 -5.48 -11.94
C ARG A 84 -8.37 -5.06 -10.59
N TYR A 85 -9.50 -5.67 -10.23
CA TYR A 85 -10.01 -5.67 -8.87
C TYR A 85 -9.38 -6.83 -8.11
N ALA A 86 -8.97 -6.58 -6.88
CA ALA A 86 -8.25 -7.57 -6.06
C ALA A 86 -8.77 -7.59 -4.62
N PRO A 87 -10.06 -7.96 -4.40
CA PRO A 87 -10.75 -7.80 -3.12
C PRO A 87 -9.99 -8.50 -1.99
N LYS A 88 -9.66 -9.79 -2.16
CA LYS A 88 -8.91 -10.58 -1.19
C LYS A 88 -7.58 -9.96 -0.76
N THR A 89 -6.84 -9.36 -1.70
CA THR A 89 -5.54 -8.75 -1.37
C THR A 89 -5.73 -7.39 -0.69
N CYS A 90 -6.75 -6.64 -1.10
CA CYS A 90 -7.09 -5.36 -0.48
C CYS A 90 -7.59 -5.53 0.96
N GLU A 91 -8.42 -6.54 1.24
CA GLU A 91 -8.88 -6.89 2.60
C GLU A 91 -7.71 -7.16 3.56
N ASN A 92 -6.76 -8.00 3.13
CA ASN A 92 -5.58 -8.32 3.94
C ASN A 92 -4.70 -7.08 4.19
N ILE A 93 -4.48 -6.24 3.16
CA ILE A 93 -3.71 -5.00 3.31
C ILE A 93 -4.43 -4.02 4.25
N LEU A 94 -5.76 -3.89 4.12
CA LEU A 94 -6.59 -3.02 4.96
C LEU A 94 -6.51 -3.44 6.43
N SER A 95 -6.55 -4.75 6.71
CA SER A 95 -6.37 -5.27 8.06
C SER A 95 -5.04 -4.83 8.68
N VAL A 96 -3.92 -4.98 7.95
CA VAL A 96 -2.59 -4.59 8.45
C VAL A 96 -2.48 -3.07 8.58
N LEU A 97 -3.11 -2.31 7.68
CA LEU A 97 -3.16 -0.85 7.75
C LEU A 97 -3.90 -0.38 9.01
N ASN A 98 -5.00 -1.04 9.37
CA ASN A 98 -5.75 -0.73 10.59
C ASN A 98 -4.92 -1.00 11.84
N SER A 99 -4.17 -2.12 11.87
CA SER A 99 -3.22 -2.39 12.95
C SER A 99 -2.11 -1.34 13.03
N ALA A 100 -1.62 -0.84 11.88
CA ALA A 100 -0.62 0.22 11.85
C ALA A 100 -1.15 1.54 12.42
N VAL A 101 -2.42 1.87 12.17
CA VAL A 101 -3.10 3.04 12.74
C VAL A 101 -3.27 2.89 14.25
N ALA A 102 -3.74 1.74 14.72
CA ALA A 102 -3.86 1.48 16.17
C ALA A 102 -2.49 1.58 16.87
N ASN A 103 -1.43 1.10 16.24
CA ASN A 103 -0.06 1.25 16.76
C ASN A 103 0.42 2.71 16.75
N ALA A 104 -0.06 3.54 15.83
CA ALA A 104 0.23 4.97 15.79
C ALA A 104 -0.50 5.71 16.90
N GLU A 105 -1.77 5.40 17.11
CA GLU A 105 -2.58 5.95 18.21
C GLU A 105 -1.98 5.59 19.57
N HIS A 106 -1.56 4.35 19.77
CA HIS A 106 -0.88 3.91 20.99
C HIS A 106 0.45 4.63 21.25
N LYS A 107 1.12 5.09 20.17
CA LYS A 107 2.35 5.89 20.26
C LYS A 107 2.09 7.39 20.42
N GLY A 108 0.83 7.81 20.50
CA GLY A 108 0.44 9.21 20.65
C GLY A 108 0.57 10.05 19.37
N LEU A 109 0.64 9.43 18.18
CA LEU A 109 0.63 10.18 16.92
C LEU A 109 -0.80 10.68 16.60
N SER A 110 -0.89 11.85 15.97
CA SER A 110 -2.17 12.40 15.53
C SER A 110 -2.75 11.63 14.34
N THR A 111 -3.88 10.95 14.51
CA THR A 111 -4.58 10.16 13.47
C THR A 111 -4.93 10.96 12.21
N LYS A 112 -5.04 12.29 12.32
CA LYS A 112 -5.37 13.18 11.19
C LYS A 112 -4.22 13.39 10.21
N ASN A 113 -2.97 13.33 10.69
CA ASN A 113 -1.77 13.70 9.92
C ASN A 113 -0.91 12.48 9.55
N LEU A 114 -1.49 11.28 9.59
CA LEU A 114 -0.78 10.05 9.27
C LEU A 114 -0.66 9.83 7.76
N PHE A 115 0.52 9.46 7.29
CA PHE A 115 0.72 9.05 5.90
C PHE A 115 1.47 7.72 5.82
N VAL A 116 1.21 6.98 4.74
CA VAL A 116 1.90 5.71 4.48
C VAL A 116 3.30 6.00 3.96
N LYS A 117 4.28 6.08 4.86
CA LYS A 117 5.70 6.32 4.54
C LYS A 117 6.25 5.20 3.66
N SER A 118 6.10 3.96 4.09
CA SER A 118 6.52 2.82 3.29
C SER A 118 5.59 1.64 3.48
N ILE A 119 5.40 0.91 2.37
CA ILE A 119 4.66 -0.35 2.35
C ILE A 119 5.42 -1.31 1.45
N VAL A 120 5.82 -2.44 2.03
CA VAL A 120 6.73 -3.39 1.40
C VAL A 120 6.14 -4.78 1.50
N PRO A 121 5.67 -5.36 0.38
CA PRO A 121 5.32 -6.77 0.31
C PRO A 121 6.56 -7.61 0.00
N SER A 122 6.72 -8.74 0.68
CA SER A 122 7.77 -9.74 0.42
C SER A 122 7.19 -11.15 0.34
N LYS A 123 7.92 -12.06 -0.34
CA LYS A 123 7.46 -13.44 -0.52
C LYS A 123 7.38 -14.14 0.84
N GLY A 124 6.22 -14.71 1.16
CA GLY A 124 6.02 -15.54 2.34
C GLY A 124 6.43 -17.00 2.12
N PRO A 125 6.21 -17.86 3.13
CA PRO A 125 6.55 -19.28 3.03
C PRO A 125 5.75 -19.97 1.92
N THR A 126 6.43 -20.85 1.18
CA THR A 126 5.80 -21.64 0.12
C THR A 126 5.21 -22.89 0.74
N ILE A 127 3.89 -22.90 0.95
CA ILE A 127 3.20 -24.02 1.61
C ILE A 127 2.68 -24.98 0.52
N PRO A 128 3.16 -26.23 0.43
CA PRO A 128 2.61 -27.21 -0.51
C PRO A 128 1.15 -27.52 -0.16
N ARG A 129 0.32 -27.74 -1.18
CA ARG A 129 -1.05 -28.23 -1.00
C ARG A 129 -1.09 -29.74 -1.22
N TYR A 130 -1.87 -30.42 -0.40
CA TYR A 130 -2.17 -31.83 -0.59
C TYR A 130 -3.03 -32.04 -1.85
N GLY A 131 -2.86 -33.16 -2.55
CA GLY A 131 -3.60 -33.52 -3.78
C GLY A 131 -2.76 -33.34 -5.06
N ARG A 132 -3.34 -32.75 -6.12
CA ARG A 132 -2.73 -32.57 -7.46
C ARG A 132 -1.55 -31.57 -7.51
N GLY A 133 -0.87 -31.37 -6.39
CA GLY A 133 0.28 -30.48 -6.23
C GLY A 133 -0.06 -29.00 -6.14
N GLY A 134 0.98 -28.17 -6.27
CA GLY A 134 0.90 -26.72 -6.21
C GLY A 134 1.18 -26.15 -4.81
N HIS A 135 1.36 -24.83 -4.78
CA HIS A 135 1.76 -24.12 -3.58
C HIS A 135 0.78 -23.00 -3.25
N ALA A 136 0.39 -22.89 -1.98
CA ALA A 136 -0.33 -21.74 -1.50
C ALA A 136 0.60 -20.52 -1.54
N LYS A 137 0.12 -19.45 -2.17
CA LYS A 137 0.81 -18.17 -2.19
C LYS A 137 0.62 -17.50 -0.84
N ARG A 138 1.73 -17.19 -0.18
CA ARG A 138 1.79 -16.40 1.05
C ARG A 138 2.65 -15.18 0.82
N THR A 139 2.27 -14.07 1.46
CA THR A 139 2.98 -12.79 1.35
C THR A 139 3.15 -12.21 2.75
N ASN A 140 4.35 -11.75 3.06
CA ASN A 140 4.59 -10.92 4.25
C ASN A 140 4.42 -9.46 3.85
N LEU A 141 3.91 -8.63 4.75
CA LEU A 141 3.66 -7.22 4.49
C LEU A 141 4.16 -6.38 5.65
N THR A 142 5.03 -5.43 5.37
CA THR A 142 5.48 -4.43 6.35
C THR A 142 4.91 -3.08 5.96
N ILE A 143 4.18 -2.44 6.88
CA ILE A 143 3.66 -1.08 6.74
C ILE A 143 4.33 -0.19 7.78
N THR A 144 4.89 0.92 7.33
CA THR A 144 5.42 1.98 8.17
C THR A 144 4.63 3.25 7.90
N ILE A 145 4.04 3.80 8.95
CA ILE A 145 3.31 5.07 8.94
C ILE A 145 4.20 6.12 9.61
N GLY A 146 4.20 7.32 9.05
CA GLY A 146 4.80 8.50 9.65
C GLY A 146 3.75 9.60 9.82
N GLU A 147 4.10 10.60 10.61
CA GLU A 147 3.34 11.85 10.72
C GLU A 147 3.94 12.90 9.79
N VAL A 148 3.09 13.62 9.07
CA VAL A 148 3.52 14.79 8.31
C VAL A 148 3.95 15.85 9.32
N GLY A 149 5.26 16.03 9.47
CA GLY A 149 5.77 17.16 10.24
C GLY A 149 5.22 18.45 9.64
N GLU A 150 4.56 19.26 10.47
CA GLU A 150 4.26 20.65 10.12
C GLU A 150 5.58 21.31 9.76
N ALA A 151 5.65 21.91 8.58
CA ALA A 151 6.78 22.75 8.24
C ALA A 151 6.80 23.87 9.28
N LYS A 152 7.80 23.90 10.16
CA LYS A 152 8.09 25.08 10.98
C LYS A 152 8.19 26.26 10.00
N ARG A 153 7.19 27.13 10.06
CA ARG A 153 7.22 28.45 9.41
C ARG A 153 8.17 29.36 10.18
#